data_AF-A0A1H4SIW1-F1
#
_entry.id   AF-A0A1H4SIW1-F1
#
_cell.length_a   1.000
_cell.length_b   1.000
_cell.length_c   1.000
_cell.angle_alpha   90.00
_cell.angle_beta   90.00
_cell.angle_gamma   90.00
#
_symmetry.space_group_name_H-M   'P 1'
#
loop_
_entity.id
_entity.type
_entity.pdbx_description
1 polymer ?
#
loop_
_entity_poly.entity_id
_entity_poly.type
_entity_poly.pdbx_seq_one_letter_code
_entity_poly.pdbx_strand_id
1 'polypeptide(L)'
;MFVKILALPLTLLAAAPGEPSPASGDVRAAVVSTLARRFADNARPQLKGLVIKPDKRMAGYVACGEVGPKAATRYQKFFVMVPGGLAVLESDDRDLLARYWSLNGC
;
A
#
# COMPACT_ATOMS: atom_id res chain seq x y z
N MET A 1 -37.46 -42.27 -15.03
CA MET A 1 -37.26 -41.02 -14.26
C MET A 1 -35.80 -41.03 -13.80
N PHE A 2 -34.90 -40.35 -14.52
CA PHE A 2 -33.45 -40.43 -14.30
C PHE A 2 -33.02 -39.36 -13.30
N VAL A 3 -32.56 -39.77 -12.12
CA VAL A 3 -31.99 -38.88 -11.09
C VAL A 3 -30.56 -38.56 -11.49
N LYS A 4 -30.32 -37.31 -11.87
CA LYS A 4 -29.00 -36.78 -12.25
C LYS A 4 -28.38 -36.12 -11.00
N ILE A 5 -27.56 -36.88 -10.27
CA ILE A 5 -26.80 -36.34 -9.12
C ILE A 5 -25.68 -35.48 -9.69
N LEU A 6 -25.87 -34.16 -9.62
CA LEU A 6 -24.83 -33.17 -9.88
C LEU A 6 -23.82 -33.23 -8.73
N ALA A 7 -22.69 -33.89 -8.98
CA ALA A 7 -21.51 -33.77 -8.14
C ALA A 7 -21.01 -32.32 -8.20
N LEU A 8 -21.26 -31.55 -7.14
CA LEU A 8 -20.61 -30.26 -6.96
C LEU A 8 -19.10 -30.50 -6.76
N PRO A 9 -18.22 -29.83 -7.51
CA PRO A 9 -16.81 -29.84 -7.17
C PRO A 9 -16.65 -29.07 -5.85
N LEU A 10 -16.17 -29.76 -4.80
CA LEU A 10 -15.60 -29.12 -3.63
C LEU A 10 -14.42 -28.27 -4.10
N THR A 11 -14.64 -26.98 -4.30
CA THR A 11 -13.58 -25.99 -4.38
C THR A 11 -12.97 -25.85 -2.99
N LEU A 12 -11.93 -26.63 -2.71
CA LEU A 12 -10.99 -26.38 -1.64
C LEU A 12 -10.35 -25.00 -1.90
N LEU A 13 -10.84 -23.96 -1.23
CA LEU A 13 -10.07 -22.72 -1.08
C LEU A 13 -8.93 -23.02 -0.09
N ALA A 14 -7.81 -23.53 -0.64
CA ALA A 14 -6.55 -23.53 0.06
C ALA A 14 -6.08 -22.08 0.20
N ALA A 15 -6.34 -21.47 1.36
CA ALA A 15 -5.56 -20.32 1.79
C ALA A 15 -4.13 -20.82 2.03
N ALA A 16 -3.24 -20.63 1.07
CA ALA A 16 -1.85 -20.99 1.20
C ALA A 16 -1.20 -20.11 2.29
N PRO A 17 -0.76 -20.67 3.43
CA PRO A 17 -0.01 -19.91 4.42
C PRO A 17 1.42 -19.83 3.92
N GLY A 18 1.74 -18.74 3.21
CA GLY A 18 3.08 -18.57 2.66
C GLY A 18 3.17 -17.51 1.57
N GLU A 19 2.34 -16.47 1.59
CA GLU A 19 2.66 -15.28 0.79
C GLU A 19 4.01 -14.77 1.28
N PRO A 20 5.06 -14.81 0.43
CA PRO A 20 6.36 -14.32 0.83
C PRO A 20 6.16 -12.89 1.29
N SER A 21 6.63 -12.58 2.50
CA SER A 21 6.72 -11.19 2.96
C SER A 21 7.31 -10.41 1.80
N PRO A 22 6.58 -9.44 1.22
CA PRO A 22 6.99 -8.82 -0.02
C PRO A 22 8.42 -8.34 0.16
N ALA A 23 9.33 -8.73 -0.74
CA ALA A 23 10.69 -8.25 -0.67
C ALA A 23 10.62 -6.72 -0.65
N SER A 24 11.55 -6.03 0.01
CA SER A 24 11.51 -4.56 0.14
C SER A 24 11.36 -3.84 -1.22
N GLY A 25 11.81 -4.47 -2.31
CA GLY A 25 11.54 -4.06 -3.70
C GLY A 25 10.06 -4.12 -4.11
N ASP A 26 9.35 -5.21 -3.77
CA ASP A 26 7.90 -5.36 -3.97
C ASP A 26 7.11 -4.35 -3.15
N VAL A 27 7.57 -4.05 -1.93
CA VAL A 27 6.94 -3.03 -1.08
C VAL A 27 7.06 -1.65 -1.72
N ARG A 28 8.24 -1.29 -2.23
CA ARG A 28 8.42 -0.02 -2.95
C ARG A 28 7.51 0.06 -4.17
N ALA A 29 7.45 -1.01 -4.98
CA ALA A 29 6.57 -1.06 -6.15
C ALA A 29 5.09 -0.93 -5.77
N ALA A 30 4.66 -1.58 -4.68
CA ALA A 30 3.31 -1.49 -4.14
C ALA A 30 2.97 -0.08 -3.63
N VAL A 31 3.93 0.61 -2.99
CA VAL A 31 3.77 2.00 -2.56
C VAL A 31 3.61 2.92 -3.77
N VAL A 32 4.50 2.81 -4.77
CA VAL A 32 4.42 3.60 -5.99
C VAL A 32 3.11 3.35 -6.72
N SER A 33 2.66 2.09 -6.87
CA SER A 33 1.40 1.77 -7.55
C SER A 33 0.18 2.29 -6.79
N THR A 34 0.21 2.25 -5.45
CA THR A 34 -0.87 2.78 -4.61
C THR A 34 -0.94 4.30 -4.69
N LEU A 35 0.21 4.99 -4.68
CA LEU A 35 0.27 6.43 -4.86
C LEU A 35 -0.11 6.84 -6.28
N ALA A 36 0.33 6.13 -7.31
CA ALA A 36 -0.03 6.41 -8.71
C ALA A 36 -1.55 6.29 -8.96
N ARG A 37 -2.24 5.36 -8.27
CA ARG A 37 -3.71 5.26 -8.33
C ARG A 37 -4.42 6.46 -7.71
N ARG A 38 -3.82 7.10 -6.70
CA ARG A 38 -4.37 8.29 -6.03
C ARG A 38 -3.99 9.58 -6.75
N PHE A 39 -2.78 9.66 -7.30
CA PHE A 39 -2.33 10.71 -8.21
C PHE A 39 -2.86 10.41 -9.63
N ALA A 40 -4.17 10.53 -9.82
CA ALA A 40 -4.88 10.22 -11.07
C ALA A 40 -4.48 11.07 -12.30
N ASP A 41 -3.44 11.91 -12.21
CA ASP A 41 -3.08 12.93 -13.18
C ASP A 41 -1.73 12.62 -13.86
N ASN A 42 -1.68 11.49 -14.59
CA ASN A 42 -0.72 11.10 -15.66
C ASN A 42 0.80 11.37 -15.50
N ALA A 43 1.27 11.85 -14.37
CA ALA A 43 2.65 12.15 -14.08
C ALA A 43 3.18 11.08 -13.14
N ARG A 44 4.25 10.38 -13.53
CA ARG A 44 4.97 9.46 -12.63
C ARG A 44 5.29 10.23 -11.33
N PRO A 45 4.67 9.89 -10.18
CA PRO A 45 4.89 10.62 -8.95
C PRO A 45 6.34 10.45 -8.55
N GLN A 46 7.00 11.56 -8.25
CA GLN A 46 8.36 11.55 -7.72
C GLN A 46 8.26 11.44 -6.20
N LEU A 47 8.96 10.44 -5.67
CA LEU A 47 9.07 10.22 -4.23
C LEU A 47 10.40 10.82 -3.73
N LYS A 48 10.33 11.54 -2.63
CA LYS A 48 11.49 12.05 -1.88
C LYS A 48 11.45 11.51 -0.45
N GLY A 49 12.63 11.21 0.10
CA GLY A 49 12.75 10.74 1.49
C GLY A 49 11.95 9.47 1.78
N LEU A 50 11.78 8.58 0.80
CA LEU A 50 11.02 7.34 0.98
C LEU A 50 11.69 6.47 2.04
N VAL A 51 11.02 6.31 3.16
CA VAL A 51 11.38 5.38 4.23
C VAL A 51 10.38 4.23 4.21
N ILE A 52 10.87 3.00 4.07
CA ILE A 52 10.08 1.78 4.19
C ILE A 52 10.58 1.04 5.42
N LYS A 53 9.67 0.68 6.33
CA LYS A 53 10.00 -0.08 7.53
C LYS A 53 8.93 -1.14 7.81
N PRO A 54 9.29 -2.27 8.45
CA PRO A 54 8.29 -3.22 8.91
C PRO A 54 7.31 -2.53 9.87
N ASP A 55 6.02 -2.82 9.73
CA ASP A 55 5.04 -2.37 10.71
C ASP A 55 5.24 -3.16 12.01
N LYS A 56 5.40 -2.46 13.14
CA LYS A 56 5.55 -3.09 14.46
C LYS A 56 4.20 -3.52 15.06
N ARG A 57 3.09 -3.05 14.50
CA ARG A 57 1.73 -3.24 15.01
C ARG A 57 0.92 -4.23 14.16
N MET A 58 1.25 -4.35 12.88
CA MET A 58 0.56 -5.23 11.94
C MET A 58 1.55 -6.04 11.10
N ALA A 59 1.11 -7.18 10.55
CA ALA A 59 1.91 -7.92 9.59
C ALA A 59 2.01 -7.10 8.29
N GLY A 60 3.21 -6.60 7.97
CA GLY A 60 3.45 -5.81 6.76
C GLY A 60 4.55 -4.76 6.92
N TYR A 61 4.43 -3.71 6.12
CA TYR A 61 5.35 -2.60 5.99
C TYR A 61 4.57 -1.29 5.95
N VAL A 62 5.16 -0.27 6.55
CA VAL A 62 4.74 1.11 6.39
C VAL A 62 5.76 1.86 5.54
N ALA A 63 5.27 2.75 4.71
CA ALA A 63 6.08 3.64 3.90
C ALA A 63 5.66 5.08 4.12
N CYS A 64 6.63 5.96 4.32
CA CYS A 64 6.40 7.38 4.50
C CYS A 64 7.44 8.17 3.70
N GLY A 65 7.10 9.40 3.38
CA GLY A 65 7.97 10.30 2.62
C GLY A 65 7.16 11.40 1.96
N GLU A 66 7.74 12.03 0.96
CA GLU A 66 7.11 13.11 0.25
C GLU A 66 6.85 12.71 -1.21
N VAL A 67 5.70 13.10 -1.74
CA VAL A 67 5.24 12.76 -3.08
C VAL A 67 4.74 14.00 -3.80
N GLY A 68 5.11 14.14 -5.07
CA GLY A 68 4.64 15.21 -5.93
C GLY A 68 4.96 14.92 -7.39
N PRO A 69 4.42 15.70 -8.33
CA PRO A 69 4.82 15.61 -9.73
C PRO A 69 6.32 15.94 -9.90
N LYS A 70 6.95 15.45 -10.98
CA LYS A 70 8.39 15.65 -11.25
C LYS A 70 8.82 17.13 -11.25
N ALA A 71 7.93 18.04 -11.66
CA ALA A 71 8.15 19.49 -11.67
C ALA A 71 7.58 20.21 -10.44
N ALA A 72 7.22 19.48 -9.38
CA ALA A 72 6.60 20.07 -8.20
C ALA A 72 7.56 20.98 -7.45
N THR A 73 7.13 22.22 -7.22
CA THR A 73 7.79 23.16 -6.30
C THR A 73 7.51 22.80 -4.84
N ARG A 74 6.43 22.04 -4.58
CA ARG A 74 6.07 21.52 -3.26
C ARG A 74 5.70 20.04 -3.35
N TYR A 75 6.30 19.25 -2.49
CA TYR A 75 5.94 17.85 -2.30
C TYR A 75 4.97 17.77 -1.13
N GLN A 76 4.07 16.80 -1.18
CA GLN A 76 3.12 16.53 -0.11
C GLN A 76 3.59 15.33 0.68
N LYS A 77 3.43 15.38 2.00
CA LYS A 77 3.73 14.21 2.83
C LYS A 77 2.73 13.09 2.53
N PHE A 78 3.19 11.84 2.60
CA PHE A 78 2.34 10.66 2.47
C PHE A 78 2.67 9.58 3.49
N PHE A 79 1.71 8.69 3.71
CA PHE A 79 1.87 7.46 4.47
C PHE A 79 1.12 6.33 3.79
N VAL A 80 1.76 5.16 3.60
CA VAL A 80 1.17 3.98 2.96
C VAL A 80 1.41 2.73 3.81
N MET A 81 0.41 1.85 3.89
CA MET A 81 0.53 0.52 4.51
C MET A 81 0.45 -0.59 3.45
N VAL A 82 1.38 -1.55 3.52
CA VAL A 82 1.50 -2.69 2.59
C VAL A 82 1.63 -3.99 3.41
N PRO A 83 0.90 -5.07 3.11
CA PRO A 83 -0.14 -5.23 2.10
C PRO A 83 -1.51 -4.77 2.65
N GLY A 84 -1.77 -3.46 2.63
CA GLY A 84 -3.08 -2.91 3.00
C GLY A 84 -3.67 -1.96 1.96
N GLY A 85 -2.85 -1.43 1.06
CA GLY A 85 -3.28 -0.49 0.01
C GLY A 85 -3.82 0.83 0.54
N LEU A 86 -3.74 1.06 1.86
CA LEU A 86 -4.13 2.31 2.48
C LEU A 86 -3.03 3.34 2.23
N ALA A 87 -3.41 4.47 1.64
CA ALA A 87 -2.56 5.62 1.43
C ALA A 87 -3.27 6.86 1.97
N VAL A 88 -2.55 7.63 2.79
CA VAL A 88 -2.97 8.93 3.30
C VAL A 88 -2.01 9.97 2.78
N LEU A 89 -2.53 11.00 2.12
CA LEU A 89 -1.77 12.17 1.72
C LEU A 89 -2.03 13.34 2.66
N GLU A 90 -1.13 14.31 2.66
CA GLU A 90 -1.29 15.55 3.42
C GLU A 90 -2.55 16.32 3.01
N SER A 91 -2.96 16.24 1.74
CA SER A 91 -4.21 16.79 1.23
C SER A 91 -5.46 16.06 1.72
N ASP A 92 -5.36 14.78 2.09
CA ASP A 92 -6.51 13.99 2.53
C ASP A 92 -6.85 14.33 3.98
N ASP A 93 -5.86 14.20 4.88
CA ASP A 93 -6.02 14.51 6.31
C ASP A 93 -4.64 14.73 6.95
N ARG A 94 -4.31 16.00 7.18
CA ARG A 94 -3.01 16.41 7.72
C ARG A 94 -2.78 15.94 9.16
N ASP A 95 -3.81 15.96 10.00
CA ASP A 95 -3.72 15.57 11.40
C ASP A 95 -3.55 14.06 11.54
N LEU A 96 -4.29 13.29 10.74
CA LEU A 96 -4.14 11.84 10.67
C LEU A 96 -2.75 11.45 10.17
N LEU A 97 -2.27 12.12 9.13
CA LEU A 97 -0.93 11.89 8.59
C LEU A 97 0.17 12.16 9.62
N ALA A 98 0.09 13.30 10.32
CA ALA A 98 1.04 13.66 11.37
C ALA A 98 1.10 12.62 12.49
N ARG A 99 -0.06 12.06 12.88
CA ARG A 99 -0.13 10.96 13.86
C ARG A 99 0.56 9.71 13.34
N TYR A 100 0.26 9.27 12.12
CA TYR A 100 0.89 8.08 11.55
C TYR A 100 2.40 8.23 11.39
N TRP A 101 2.87 9.42 11.01
CA TRP A 101 4.29 9.73 10.93
C TRP A 101 4.97 9.61 12.29
N SER A 102 4.45 10.33 13.30
CA SER A 102 4.97 10.29 14.67
C SER A 102 5.00 8.87 15.25
N LEU A 103 3.92 8.10 15.08
CA LEU A 103 3.82 6.73 15.60
C LEU A 103 4.82 5.76 14.95
N ASN A 104 5.25 6.06 13.73
CA ASN A 104 6.17 5.21 12.98
C ASN A 104 7.59 5.76 12.95
N GLY A 105 7.87 6.95 13.52
CA GLY A 105 9.18 7.59 13.45
C GLY A 105 9.53 8.02 12.03
N CYS A 106 8.54 8.60 11.36
CA CYS A 106 8.71 9.51 10.24
C CYS A 106 8.47 10.94 10.79
#